data_AF-A0A4Q2YSZ9-F1
#
_entry.id   AF-A0A4Q2YSZ9-F1
#
_cell.length_a   1.000
_cell.length_b   1.000
_cell.length_c   1.000
_cell.angle_alpha   90.00
_cell.angle_beta   90.00
_cell.angle_gamma   90.00
#
_symmetry.space_group_name_H-M   'P 1'
#
loop_
_entity.id
_entity.type
_entity.pdbx_description
1 polymer ?
#
loop_
_entity_poly.entity_id
_entity_poly.type
_entity_poly.pdbx_seq_one_letter_code
_entity_poly.pdbx_strand_id
1 'polypeptide(L)'
;RLLGHIDFRLSMLDGPTEDYTCFVGTMVQEAYSTNDRIRAACEASINAYCQALAPDIQAAMDMYGVPEDVTAIGLAQHVQSVLQGAFVLAKTTNDPAIARGTVTHLKRYVRMLFGSGSAP
;
A
#
# COMPACT_ATOMS: atom_id res chain seq x y z
N ARG A 1 4.15 -6.16 13.29
CA ARG A 1 5.03 -5.65 12.21
C ARG A 1 4.23 -4.94 11.13
N LEU A 2 3.18 -5.55 10.55
CA LEU A 2 2.29 -4.91 9.56
C LEU A 2 1.77 -3.50 9.92
N LEU A 3 1.15 -3.31 11.09
CA LEU A 3 0.67 -1.98 11.49
C LEU A 3 1.83 -0.97 11.64
N GLY A 4 2.99 -1.43 12.08
CA GLY A 4 4.20 -0.60 12.16
C GLY A 4 4.70 -0.17 10.78
N HIS A 5 4.61 -1.06 9.78
CA HIS A 5 4.89 -0.69 8.38
C HIS A 5 3.93 0.39 7.87
N ILE A 6 2.63 0.26 8.14
CA ILE A 6 1.63 1.29 7.77
C ILE A 6 1.93 2.61 8.48
N ASP A 7 2.28 2.57 9.78
CA ASP A 7 2.66 3.77 10.54
C ASP A 7 3.93 4.43 10.00
N PHE A 8 4.91 3.64 9.59
CA PHE A 8 6.11 4.14 8.92
C PHE A 8 5.78 4.81 7.58
N ARG A 9 4.92 4.20 6.75
CA ARG A 9 4.46 4.83 5.50
C ARG A 9 3.67 6.11 5.77
N LEU A 10 2.86 6.14 6.83
CA LEU A 10 2.14 7.34 7.25
C LEU A 10 3.08 8.44 7.76
N SER A 11 4.16 8.13 8.46
CA SER A 11 5.12 9.13 8.92
C SER A 11 5.91 9.76 7.77
N MET A 12 6.08 9.04 6.65
CA MET A 12 6.71 9.58 5.44
C MET A 12 5.82 10.56 4.66
N LEU A 13 4.51 10.60 4.92
CA LEU A 13 3.57 11.51 4.26
C LEU A 13 3.61 12.90 4.90
N ASP A 14 4.75 13.56 4.81
CA ASP A 14 4.98 14.90 5.33
C ASP A 14 5.84 15.71 4.34
N GLY A 15 5.66 17.02 4.36
CA GLY A 15 6.36 17.92 3.44
C GLY A 15 5.81 17.95 1.99
N PRO A 16 6.61 18.47 1.05
CA PRO A 16 6.28 18.56 -0.38
C PRO A 16 5.90 17.22 -1.00
N THR A 17 4.99 17.23 -1.98
CA THR A 17 4.43 16.01 -2.57
C THR A 17 5.51 15.14 -3.22
N GLU A 18 6.49 15.77 -3.88
CA GLU A 18 7.63 15.11 -4.51
C GLU A 18 8.43 14.21 -3.56
N ASP A 19 8.47 14.52 -2.25
CA ASP A 19 9.31 13.82 -1.27
C ASP A 19 8.76 12.44 -0.87
N TYR A 20 7.47 12.18 -1.07
CA TYR A 20 6.84 10.92 -0.66
C TYR A 20 6.16 10.15 -1.79
N THR A 21 6.21 10.65 -3.02
CA THR A 21 5.56 9.99 -4.16
C THR A 21 6.32 8.76 -4.67
N CYS A 22 5.63 7.95 -5.46
CA CYS A 22 6.23 6.81 -6.13
C CYS A 22 6.62 7.14 -7.57
N PHE A 23 7.92 7.13 -7.86
CA PHE A 23 8.45 7.31 -9.21
C PHE A 23 7.88 6.25 -10.18
N VAL A 24 8.01 4.96 -9.85
CA VAL A 24 7.54 3.86 -10.71
C VAL A 24 6.01 3.87 -10.89
N GLY A 25 5.26 4.31 -9.88
CA GLY A 25 3.80 4.48 -9.98
C GLY A 25 3.39 5.62 -10.92
N THR A 26 4.21 6.67 -11.02
CA THR A 26 4.01 7.75 -11.99
C THR A 26 4.41 7.31 -13.39
N MET A 27 5.58 6.66 -13.52
CA MET A 27 6.09 6.16 -14.80
C MET A 27 5.14 5.15 -15.47
N VAL A 28 4.56 4.23 -14.71
CA VAL A 28 3.66 3.22 -15.30
C VAL A 28 2.36 3.85 -15.82
N GLN A 29 1.83 4.89 -15.19
CA GLN A 29 0.63 5.57 -15.67
C GLN A 29 0.85 6.23 -17.04
N GLU A 30 2.04 6.77 -17.27
CA GLU A 30 2.42 7.39 -18.55
C GLU A 30 2.81 6.35 -19.60
N ALA A 31 3.57 5.32 -19.20
CA ALA A 31 4.27 4.44 -20.13
C ALA A 31 3.56 3.10 -20.42
N TYR A 32 2.44 2.77 -19.75
CA TYR A 32 1.87 1.40 -19.80
C TYR A 32 1.57 0.90 -21.22
N SER A 33 1.11 1.78 -22.13
CA SER A 33 0.76 1.41 -23.50
C SER A 33 1.85 1.74 -24.53
N THR A 34 2.88 2.47 -24.14
CA THR A 34 3.88 3.04 -25.06
C THR A 34 5.26 2.39 -24.90
N ASN A 35 5.54 1.73 -23.76
CA ASN A 35 6.83 1.09 -23.55
C ASN A 35 6.75 -0.14 -22.61
N ASP A 36 6.83 -1.33 -23.21
CA ASP A 36 6.80 -2.60 -22.48
C ASP A 36 7.95 -2.78 -21.48
N ARG A 37 9.15 -2.28 -21.80
CA ARG A 37 10.31 -2.42 -20.90
C ARG A 37 10.13 -1.59 -19.64
N ILE A 38 9.62 -0.36 -19.77
CA ILE A 38 9.31 0.50 -18.63
C ILE A 38 8.15 -0.09 -17.82
N ARG A 39 7.08 -0.54 -18.49
CA ARG A 39 5.95 -1.20 -17.82
C ARG A 39 6.40 -2.41 -17.00
N ALA A 40 7.23 -3.28 -17.57
CA ALA A 40 7.76 -4.46 -16.88
C ALA A 40 8.67 -4.08 -15.69
N ALA A 41 9.52 -3.06 -15.83
CA ALA A 41 10.36 -2.58 -14.73
C ALA A 41 9.52 -2.00 -13.57
N CYS A 42 8.45 -1.26 -13.89
CA CYS A 42 7.54 -0.72 -12.88
C CYS A 42 6.78 -1.84 -12.17
N GLU A 43 6.26 -2.82 -12.92
CA GLU A 43 5.61 -4.01 -12.35
C GLU A 43 6.55 -4.73 -11.38
N ALA A 44 7.78 -5.03 -11.80
CA ALA A 44 8.75 -5.73 -10.97
C ALA A 44 9.05 -4.98 -9.66
N SER A 45 9.19 -3.65 -9.72
CA SER A 45 9.43 -2.82 -8.52
C SER A 45 8.22 -2.77 -7.59
N ILE A 46 7.01 -2.64 -8.13
CA ILE A 46 5.77 -2.63 -7.35
C ILE A 46 5.54 -4.00 -6.71
N ASN A 47 5.75 -5.08 -7.45
CA ASN A 47 5.63 -6.44 -6.96
C ASN A 47 6.70 -6.74 -5.90
N ALA A 48 7.96 -6.29 -6.08
CA ALA A 48 9.00 -6.47 -5.08
C ALA A 48 8.63 -5.86 -3.71
N TYR A 49 7.97 -4.70 -3.69
CA TYR A 49 7.42 -4.13 -2.46
C TYR A 49 6.37 -5.07 -1.82
N CYS A 50 5.43 -5.58 -2.62
CA CYS A 50 4.39 -6.48 -2.12
C CYS A 50 4.98 -7.77 -1.56
N GLN A 51 5.95 -8.36 -2.26
CA GLN A 51 6.68 -9.56 -1.83
C GLN A 51 7.48 -9.31 -0.54
N ALA A 52 8.06 -8.13 -0.36
CA ALA A 52 8.78 -7.78 0.85
C ALA A 52 7.85 -7.61 2.06
N LEU A 53 6.62 -7.12 1.86
CA LEU A 53 5.63 -6.92 2.93
C LEU A 53 4.86 -8.21 3.27
N ALA A 54 4.67 -9.11 2.30
CA ALA A 54 3.87 -10.33 2.48
C ALA A 54 4.29 -11.21 3.68
N PRO A 55 5.59 -11.43 3.99
CA PRO A 55 5.99 -12.20 5.18
C PRO A 55 5.50 -11.60 6.51
N ASP A 56 5.51 -10.27 6.64
CA ASP A 56 5.02 -9.59 7.84
C ASP A 56 3.49 -9.66 7.96
N ILE A 57 2.79 -9.73 6.83
CA ILE A 57 1.35 -9.98 6.78
C ILE A 57 1.05 -11.43 7.16
N GLN A 58 1.76 -12.40 6.57
CA GLN A 58 1.57 -13.81 6.86
C GLN A 58 1.78 -14.10 8.35
N ALA A 59 2.85 -13.56 8.95
CA ALA A 59 3.09 -13.71 10.37
C ALA A 59 1.96 -13.12 11.24
N ALA A 60 1.28 -12.07 10.78
CA ALA A 60 0.09 -11.54 11.46
C ALA A 60 -1.14 -12.44 11.25
N MET A 61 -1.32 -13.01 10.05
CA MET A 61 -2.39 -13.96 9.73
C MET A 61 -2.28 -15.21 10.59
N ASP A 62 -1.07 -15.76 10.72
CA ASP A 62 -0.79 -16.95 11.53
C ASP A 62 -1.07 -16.72 13.03
N MET A 63 -0.86 -15.49 13.51
CA MET A 63 -1.02 -15.14 14.93
C MET A 63 -2.46 -14.78 15.31
N TYR A 64 -3.18 -14.07 14.43
CA TYR A 64 -4.47 -13.46 14.78
C TYR A 64 -5.65 -14.02 13.99
N GLY A 65 -5.40 -14.77 12.91
CA GLY A 65 -6.43 -15.21 11.98
C GLY A 65 -6.96 -14.07 11.10
N VAL A 66 -7.52 -14.47 9.95
CA VAL A 66 -8.21 -13.61 8.98
C VAL A 66 -9.26 -14.46 8.24
N PRO A 67 -10.21 -13.85 7.50
CA PRO A 67 -11.08 -14.59 6.59
C PRO A 67 -10.31 -15.46 5.58
N GLU A 68 -10.87 -16.61 5.18
CA GLU A 68 -10.19 -17.63 4.36
C GLU A 68 -9.77 -17.13 2.96
N ASP A 69 -10.46 -16.13 2.42
CA ASP A 69 -10.19 -15.55 1.09
C ASP A 69 -9.07 -14.50 1.10
N VAL A 70 -8.57 -14.13 2.28
CA VAL A 70 -7.47 -13.19 2.42
C VAL A 70 -6.14 -13.91 2.24
N THR A 71 -5.33 -13.45 1.28
CA THR A 71 -3.94 -13.89 1.12
C THR A 71 -2.97 -12.80 1.53
N ALA A 72 -1.79 -13.19 2.03
CA ALA A 72 -0.77 -12.23 2.43
C ALA A 72 -0.34 -11.32 1.25
N ILE A 73 -0.17 -11.91 0.06
CA ILE A 73 0.19 -11.15 -1.14
C ILE A 73 -0.95 -10.24 -1.61
N GLY A 74 -2.20 -10.69 -1.54
CA GLY A 74 -3.37 -9.88 -1.90
C GLY A 74 -3.53 -8.67 -0.98
N LEU A 75 -3.32 -8.85 0.32
CA LEU A 75 -3.34 -7.73 1.26
C LEU A 75 -2.15 -6.78 1.04
N ALA A 76 -0.97 -7.29 0.69
CA ALA A 76 0.17 -6.44 0.33
C ALA A 76 -0.13 -5.58 -0.91
N GLN A 77 -0.75 -6.17 -1.93
CA GLN A 77 -1.21 -5.47 -3.14
C GLN A 77 -2.28 -4.42 -2.83
N HIS A 78 -3.18 -4.69 -1.87
CA HIS A 78 -4.15 -3.71 -1.41
C HIS A 78 -3.48 -2.53 -0.72
N VAL A 79 -2.54 -2.78 0.20
CA VAL A 79 -1.73 -1.72 0.84
C VAL A 79 -1.04 -0.87 -0.22
N GLN A 80 -0.41 -1.51 -1.20
CA GLN A 80 0.29 -0.80 -2.27
C GLN A 80 -0.67 0.04 -3.13
N SER A 81 -1.83 -0.51 -3.49
CA SER A 81 -2.86 0.20 -4.25
C SER A 81 -3.33 1.47 -3.52
N VAL A 82 -3.57 1.36 -2.22
CA VAL A 82 -3.99 2.51 -1.39
C VAL A 82 -2.90 3.57 -1.32
N LEU A 83 -1.62 3.19 -1.17
CA LEU A 83 -0.51 4.15 -1.17
C LEU A 83 -0.38 4.86 -2.52
N GLN A 84 -0.44 4.13 -3.64
CA GLN A 84 -0.38 4.72 -4.97
C GLN A 84 -1.52 5.72 -5.21
N GLY A 85 -2.76 5.33 -4.87
CA GLY A 85 -3.92 6.21 -4.96
C GLY A 85 -3.82 7.44 -4.05
N ALA A 86 -3.31 7.25 -2.82
CA ALA A 86 -3.06 8.35 -1.88
C ALA A 86 -2.11 9.40 -2.46
N PHE A 87 -1.02 8.97 -3.12
CA PHE A 87 -0.08 9.88 -3.78
C PHE A 87 -0.72 10.63 -4.95
N VAL A 88 -1.57 9.97 -5.75
CA VAL A 88 -2.32 10.62 -6.83
C VAL A 88 -3.24 11.70 -6.29
N LEU A 89 -3.99 11.41 -5.22
CA LEU A 89 -4.89 12.40 -4.60
C LEU A 89 -4.14 13.59 -4.02
N ALA A 90 -3.02 13.37 -3.33
CA ALA A 90 -2.23 14.47 -2.77
C ALA A 90 -1.67 15.42 -3.85
N LYS A 91 -1.31 14.89 -5.03
CA LYS A 91 -0.88 15.71 -6.19
C LYS A 91 -1.96 16.66 -6.69
N THR A 92 -3.25 16.38 -6.44
CA THR A 92 -4.36 17.25 -6.89
C THR A 92 -4.44 18.57 -6.11
N THR A 93 -3.97 18.58 -4.87
CA THR A 93 -4.01 19.73 -3.96
C THR A 93 -2.62 20.20 -3.52
N ASN A 94 -1.57 19.46 -3.89
CA ASN A 94 -0.21 19.62 -3.38
C ASN A 94 -0.14 19.64 -1.84
N ASP A 95 -0.91 18.75 -1.21
CA ASP A 95 -1.07 18.66 0.24
C ASP A 95 -1.14 17.18 0.67
N PRO A 96 -0.31 16.73 1.63
CA PRO A 96 -0.35 15.35 2.13
C PRO A 96 -1.64 14.99 2.88
N ALA A 97 -2.49 15.96 3.29
CA ALA A 97 -3.64 15.71 4.15
C ALA A 97 -4.56 14.59 3.65
N ILE A 98 -4.89 14.56 2.35
CA ILE A 98 -5.73 13.51 1.76
C ILE A 98 -5.02 12.15 1.80
N ALA A 99 -3.72 12.11 1.48
CA ALA A 99 -2.94 10.88 1.55
C ALA A 99 -2.89 10.32 2.97
N ARG A 100 -2.66 11.18 3.97
CA ARG A 100 -2.65 10.81 5.39
C ARG A 100 -3.99 10.25 5.83
N GLY A 101 -5.09 10.88 5.40
CA GLY A 101 -6.45 10.39 5.64
C GLY A 101 -6.66 8.99 5.07
N THR A 102 -6.33 8.79 3.80
CA THR A 102 -6.47 7.50 3.10
C THR A 102 -5.64 6.39 3.75
N VAL A 103 -4.39 6.65 4.14
CA VAL A 103 -3.55 5.66 4.85
C VAL A 103 -4.06 5.38 6.26
N THR A 104 -4.64 6.38 6.93
CA THR A 104 -5.33 6.17 8.22
C THR A 104 -6.54 5.24 8.07
N HIS A 105 -7.29 5.36 6.97
CA HIS A 105 -8.38 4.42 6.67
C HIS A 105 -7.87 3.01 6.38
N LEU A 106 -6.75 2.85 5.66
CA LEU A 106 -6.09 1.55 5.49
C LEU A 106 -5.73 0.91 6.83
N LYS A 107 -5.17 1.68 7.76
CA LYS A 107 -4.86 1.17 9.11
C LYS A 107 -6.10 0.66 9.84
N ARG A 108 -7.23 1.35 9.71
CA ARG A 108 -8.53 0.92 10.28
C ARG A 108 -9.03 -0.35 9.60
N TYR A 109 -8.98 -0.42 8.26
CA TYR A 109 -9.34 -1.61 7.50
C TYR A 109 -8.55 -2.83 7.96
N VAL A 110 -7.21 -2.72 8.04
CA VAL A 110 -6.36 -3.81 8.51
C VAL A 110 -6.75 -4.23 9.93
N ARG A 111 -6.96 -3.29 10.86
CA ARG A 111 -7.41 -3.64 12.22
C ARG A 111 -8.74 -4.39 12.25
N MET A 112 -9.70 -4.00 11.41
CA MET A 112 -10.98 -4.71 11.30
C MET A 112 -10.78 -6.10 10.73
N LEU A 113 -9.98 -6.26 9.67
CA LEU A 113 -9.71 -7.55 9.02
C LEU A 113 -9.17 -8.61 9.99
N PHE A 114 -8.26 -8.22 10.88
CA PHE A 114 -7.69 -9.09 11.93
C PHE A 114 -8.53 -9.14 13.21
N GLY A 115 -9.54 -8.28 13.36
CA GLY A 115 -10.48 -8.27 14.50
C GLY A 115 -11.80 -8.99 14.21
N SER A 116 -12.11 -9.28 12.95
CA SER A 116 -13.33 -9.98 12.52
C SER A 116 -13.26 -11.50 12.68
N GLY A 117 -12.10 -12.06 13.08
CA GLY A 117 -11.90 -13.49 13.33
C GLY A 117 -12.58 -14.03 14.59
N SER A 118 -13.20 -13.17 15.40
CA SER A 118 -14.11 -13.55 16.48
C SER A 118 -15.57 -13.43 16.04
N ALA A 119 -16.00 -14.28 15.11
CA ALA A 119 -17.40 -14.66 15.02
C ALA A 119 -17.57 -15.98 15.83
N PRO A 120 -18.64 -16.11 16.63
CA PRO A 120 -18.82 -17.21 17.58
C PRO A 120 -18.88 -18.59 16.93
#